data_AF-A0A947UVU5-F1
#
_entry.id   AF-A0A947UVU5-F1
#
_cell.length_a   1.000
_cell.length_b   1.000
_cell.length_c   1.000
_cell.angle_alpha   90.00
_cell.angle_beta   90.00
_cell.angle_gamma   90.00
#
_symmetry.space_group_name_H-M   'P 1'
#
loop_
_entity.id
_entity.type
_entity.pdbx_description
1 polymer ?
#
loop_
_entity_poly.entity_id
_entity_poly.type
_entity_poly.pdbx_seq_one_letter_code
_entity_poly.pdbx_strand_id
1 'polypeptide(L)'
;MHGLDEFLQSCAEMEAPFADWVRETDQFILSDHPESMETFRRRLRAELKPALKPGFNAIAAVNSPMQCMMKEVCAQCLCRHVDSTTGEPSKFVFSCFNQHQPLFELDFANLQARQGQNSVQEKISNAWLAYLMDGKQEDVDADQACAGCCEAAGAPVGEGEAT
;
A
#
# COMPACT_ATOMS: atom_id res chain seq x y z
N MET A 1 -2.94 -25.54 3.79
CA MET A 1 -3.50 -24.22 3.44
C MET A 1 -3.58 -24.23 1.93
N HIS A 2 -4.79 -24.32 1.37
CA HIS A 2 -4.97 -24.28 -0.08
C HIS A 2 -4.53 -22.90 -0.59
N GLY A 3 -3.78 -22.86 -1.70
CA GLY A 3 -3.28 -21.60 -2.27
C GLY A 3 -4.40 -20.79 -2.92
N LEU A 4 -4.17 -19.49 -3.17
CA LEU A 4 -5.15 -18.63 -3.85
C LEU A 4 -5.58 -19.23 -5.20
N ASP A 5 -4.64 -19.77 -5.97
CA ASP A 5 -4.93 -20.39 -7.27
C ASP A 5 -5.84 -21.62 -7.15
N GLU A 6 -5.61 -22.46 -6.14
CA GLU A 6 -6.40 -23.65 -5.85
C GLU A 6 -7.81 -23.27 -5.41
N PHE A 7 -7.94 -22.26 -4.55
CA PHE A 7 -9.23 -21.71 -4.16
C PHE A 7 -10.03 -21.20 -5.38
N LEU A 8 -9.40 -20.42 -6.26
CA LEU A 8 -10.04 -19.90 -7.46
C LEU A 8 -10.37 -20.99 -8.47
N GLN A 9 -9.55 -22.05 -8.53
CA GLN A 9 -9.81 -23.22 -9.36
C GLN A 9 -11.06 -23.96 -8.87
N SER A 10 -11.17 -24.26 -7.58
CA SER A 10 -12.37 -24.89 -7.00
C SER A 10 -13.62 -24.03 -7.19
N CYS A 11 -13.48 -22.70 -7.18
CA CYS A 11 -14.57 -21.79 -7.51
C CYS A 11 -15.00 -21.89 -8.97
N ALA A 12 -14.05 -22.07 -9.90
CA ALA A 12 -14.35 -22.21 -11.33
C ALA A 12 -15.01 -23.56 -11.65
N GLU A 13 -14.59 -24.62 -10.99
CA GLU A 13 -15.14 -25.97 -11.17
C GLU A 13 -16.47 -26.17 -10.44
N MET A 14 -16.80 -25.28 -9.50
CA MET A 14 -18.00 -25.36 -8.65
C MET A 14 -18.04 -26.64 -7.81
N GLU A 15 -16.87 -27.19 -7.49
CA GLU A 15 -16.71 -28.44 -6.74
C GLU A 15 -16.86 -28.24 -5.23
N ALA A 16 -16.64 -27.02 -4.76
CA ALA A 16 -16.64 -26.72 -3.34
C ALA A 16 -17.95 -26.06 -2.88
N PRO A 17 -18.46 -26.37 -1.67
CA PRO A 17 -19.65 -25.71 -1.11
C PRO A 17 -19.51 -24.20 -0.96
N PHE A 18 -18.27 -23.69 -0.92
CA PHE A 18 -18.03 -22.26 -0.85
C PHE A 18 -18.09 -21.58 -2.22
N ALA A 19 -18.11 -22.30 -3.36
CA ALA A 19 -18.02 -21.71 -4.69
C ALA A 19 -19.29 -20.94 -5.13
N ASP A 20 -20.42 -21.17 -4.46
CA ASP A 20 -21.72 -20.60 -4.83
C ASP A 20 -21.72 -19.06 -4.85
N TRP A 21 -20.82 -18.41 -4.09
CA TRP A 21 -20.68 -16.96 -4.10
C TRP A 21 -20.49 -16.39 -5.51
N VAL A 22 -19.82 -17.11 -6.42
CA VAL A 22 -19.55 -16.65 -7.79
C VAL A 22 -20.84 -16.38 -8.56
N ARG A 23 -21.88 -17.19 -8.33
CA ARG A 23 -23.19 -17.08 -9.00
C ARG A 23 -24.15 -16.17 -8.26
N GLU A 24 -23.98 -16.04 -6.95
CA GLU A 24 -24.92 -15.32 -6.08
C GLU A 24 -24.53 -13.86 -5.83
N THR A 25 -23.28 -13.48 -6.14
CA THR A 25 -22.75 -12.15 -5.84
C THR A 25 -22.98 -11.15 -6.97
N ASP A 26 -23.48 -9.96 -6.62
CA ASP A 26 -23.59 -8.83 -7.55
C ASP A 26 -22.39 -7.88 -7.44
N GLN A 27 -21.81 -7.75 -6.24
CA GLN A 27 -20.68 -6.87 -5.95
C GLN A 27 -19.57 -7.58 -5.17
N PHE A 28 -18.35 -7.50 -5.68
CA PHE A 28 -17.15 -8.06 -5.08
C PHE A 28 -16.19 -6.95 -4.71
N ILE A 29 -15.73 -6.92 -3.46
CA ILE A 29 -14.75 -5.97 -2.96
C ILE A 29 -13.52 -6.76 -2.51
N LEU A 30 -12.35 -6.39 -3.01
CA LEU A 30 -11.09 -7.04 -2.71
C LEU A 30 -10.06 -6.06 -2.17
N SER A 31 -9.31 -6.47 -1.15
CA SER A 31 -8.14 -5.76 -0.67
C SER A 31 -7.05 -6.79 -0.37
N ASP A 32 -5.93 -6.68 -1.06
CA ASP A 32 -4.76 -7.54 -0.85
C ASP A 32 -3.53 -6.90 -1.49
N HIS A 33 -2.45 -7.65 -1.65
CA HIS A 33 -1.30 -7.31 -2.44
C HIS A 33 -1.67 -7.19 -3.93
N PRO A 34 -1.02 -6.29 -4.68
CA PRO A 34 -1.28 -6.09 -6.11
C PRO A 34 -1.26 -7.38 -6.93
N GLU A 35 -0.36 -8.31 -6.61
CA GLU A 35 -0.26 -9.61 -7.28
C GLU A 35 -1.50 -10.49 -7.06
N SER A 36 -1.96 -10.65 -5.82
CA SER A 36 -3.20 -11.37 -5.51
C SER A 36 -4.40 -10.74 -6.21
N MET A 37 -4.51 -9.41 -6.17
CA MET A 37 -5.61 -8.67 -6.80
C MET A 37 -5.60 -8.82 -8.33
N GLU A 38 -4.43 -8.83 -8.96
CA GLU A 38 -4.28 -9.10 -10.38
C GLU A 38 -4.68 -10.54 -10.74
N THR A 39 -4.32 -11.51 -9.90
CA THR A 39 -4.75 -12.91 -10.07
C THR A 39 -6.27 -13.04 -10.03
N PHE A 40 -6.93 -12.41 -9.05
CA PHE A 40 -8.39 -12.32 -9.01
C PHE A 40 -8.95 -11.66 -10.27
N ARG A 41 -8.40 -10.50 -10.68
CA ARG A 41 -8.85 -9.79 -11.90
C ARG A 41 -8.80 -10.69 -13.12
N ARG A 42 -7.70 -11.44 -13.30
CA ARG A 42 -7.49 -12.37 -14.42
C ARG A 42 -8.51 -13.50 -14.41
N ARG A 43 -8.71 -14.16 -13.27
CA ARG A 43 -9.66 -15.28 -13.13
C ARG A 43 -11.12 -14.84 -13.31
N LEU A 44 -11.49 -13.66 -12.79
CA LEU A 44 -12.81 -13.04 -13.00
C LEU A 44 -13.10 -12.69 -14.46
N ARG A 45 -12.07 -12.34 -15.25
CA ARG A 45 -12.21 -12.08 -16.69
C ARG A 45 -12.19 -13.36 -17.54
N ALA A 46 -11.67 -14.46 -17.01
CA ALA A 46 -11.48 -15.72 -17.73
C ALA A 46 -12.44 -16.80 -17.21
N GLU A 47 -11.94 -17.73 -16.40
CA GLU A 47 -12.65 -18.95 -15.98
C GLU A 47 -13.93 -18.69 -15.20
N LEU A 48 -13.97 -17.66 -14.36
CA LEU A 48 -15.16 -17.34 -13.56
C LEU A 48 -16.21 -16.54 -14.35
N LYS A 49 -15.81 -15.88 -15.45
CA LYS A 49 -16.67 -15.01 -16.26
C LYS A 49 -18.04 -15.63 -16.60
N PRO A 50 -18.16 -16.91 -17.01
CA PRO A 50 -19.43 -17.50 -17.41
C PRO A 50 -20.42 -17.70 -16.26
N ALA A 51 -19.92 -17.80 -15.03
CA ALA A 51 -20.73 -18.03 -13.84
C ALA A 51 -21.15 -16.72 -13.14
N LEU A 52 -20.47 -15.61 -13.42
CA LEU A 52 -20.78 -14.31 -12.84
C LEU A 52 -22.12 -13.78 -13.37
N LYS A 53 -22.86 -13.10 -12.50
CA LYS A 53 -24.10 -12.42 -12.88
C LYS A 53 -23.85 -11.32 -13.93
N PRO A 54 -24.82 -11.05 -14.83
CA PRO A 54 -24.79 -9.85 -15.66
C PRO A 54 -24.69 -8.60 -14.79
N GLY A 55 -23.75 -7.71 -15.10
CA GLY A 55 -23.53 -6.48 -14.33
C GLY A 55 -22.71 -6.65 -13.05
N PHE A 56 -22.08 -7.81 -12.84
CA PHE A 56 -21.16 -8.05 -11.72
C PHE A 56 -20.13 -6.92 -11.58
N ASN A 57 -20.11 -6.29 -10.40
CA ASN A 57 -19.27 -5.14 -10.09
C ASN A 57 -18.08 -5.54 -9.22
N ALA A 58 -16.87 -5.44 -9.74
CA ALA A 58 -15.65 -5.75 -9.00
C ALA A 58 -14.89 -4.47 -8.62
N ILE A 59 -14.66 -4.31 -7.33
CA ILE A 59 -14.00 -3.15 -6.71
C ILE A 59 -12.73 -3.62 -6.02
N ALA A 60 -11.64 -2.88 -6.18
CA ALA A 60 -10.50 -3.00 -5.30
C ALA A 60 -10.53 -1.86 -4.26
N ALA A 61 -10.38 -2.22 -2.99
CA ALA A 61 -10.05 -1.27 -1.93
C ALA A 61 -8.53 -1.02 -1.97
N VAL A 62 -8.15 0.02 -2.69
CA VAL A 62 -6.77 0.35 -3.03
C VAL A 62 -6.01 0.86 -1.80
N ASN A 63 -4.94 0.16 -1.46
CA ASN A 63 -4.01 0.40 -0.36
C ASN A 63 -2.77 1.22 -0.80
N SER A 64 -2.96 2.27 -1.60
CA SER A 64 -1.86 3.17 -1.97
C SER A 64 -1.33 3.91 -0.73
N PRO A 65 -0.01 4.16 -0.63
CA PRO A 65 0.56 4.92 0.48
C PRO A 65 -0.05 6.32 0.55
N MET A 66 -0.27 6.83 1.76
CA MET A 66 -0.82 8.16 1.99
C MET A 66 0.10 8.93 2.94
N GLN A 67 0.55 10.14 2.56
CA GLN A 67 1.20 11.06 3.50
C GLN A 67 0.15 12.00 4.11
N CYS A 68 -0.54 12.80 3.29
CA CYS A 68 -1.38 13.87 3.83
C CYS A 68 -2.77 13.43 4.30
N MET A 69 -3.39 12.46 3.61
CA MET A 69 -4.84 12.18 3.70
C MET A 69 -5.77 13.41 3.53
N MET A 70 -5.26 14.55 3.08
CA MET A 70 -5.99 15.81 2.92
C MET A 70 -6.73 15.93 1.58
N LYS A 71 -7.03 14.81 0.92
CA LYS A 71 -7.72 14.73 -0.39
C LYS A 71 -7.05 15.56 -1.50
N GLU A 72 -6.32 14.87 -2.38
CA GLU A 72 -5.81 15.43 -3.65
C GLU A 72 -4.69 16.47 -3.53
N VAL A 73 -4.01 16.53 -2.38
CA VAL A 73 -2.92 17.52 -2.15
C VAL A 73 -1.53 16.98 -2.50
N CYS A 74 -1.10 15.87 -1.89
CA CYS A 74 0.31 15.44 -1.96
C CYS A 74 0.67 14.40 -3.04
N ALA A 75 -0.32 13.81 -3.72
CA ALA A 75 -0.17 12.80 -4.77
C ALA A 75 0.66 11.52 -4.45
N GLN A 76 1.04 11.31 -3.17
CA GLN A 76 1.51 10.01 -2.64
C GLN A 76 0.62 8.86 -3.12
N CYS A 77 -0.69 9.02 -2.87
CA CYS A 77 -1.71 8.01 -3.06
C CYS A 77 -2.24 7.91 -4.49
N LEU A 78 -1.55 8.53 -5.45
CA LEU A 78 -1.98 8.58 -6.85
C LEU A 78 -1.90 7.18 -7.46
N CYS A 79 -3.04 6.66 -7.88
CA CYS A 79 -3.18 5.37 -8.54
C CYS A 79 -3.45 5.60 -10.03
N ARG A 80 -2.62 4.98 -10.90
CA ARG A 80 -2.85 5.00 -12.34
C ARG A 80 -3.90 3.96 -12.73
N HIS A 81 -4.81 4.36 -13.60
CA HIS A 81 -5.76 3.46 -14.26
C HIS A 81 -5.36 3.24 -15.73
N VAL A 82 -5.70 2.06 -16.22
CA VAL A 82 -5.62 1.67 -17.63
C VAL A 82 -7.02 1.37 -18.14
N ASP A 83 -7.26 1.64 -19.42
CA ASP A 83 -8.51 1.28 -20.06
C ASP A 83 -8.64 -0.25 -20.10
N SER A 84 -9.79 -0.73 -19.65
CA SER A 84 -10.05 -2.17 -19.50
C SER A 84 -10.09 -2.95 -20.83
N THR A 85 -10.27 -2.25 -21.95
CA THR A 85 -10.42 -2.78 -23.31
C THR A 85 -9.14 -2.60 -24.13
N THR A 86 -8.53 -1.40 -24.11
CA THR A 86 -7.35 -1.09 -24.93
C THR A 86 -6.03 -1.33 -24.20
N GLY A 87 -6.04 -1.32 -22.86
CA GLY A 87 -4.82 -1.40 -22.04
C GLY A 87 -4.01 -0.09 -21.96
N GLU A 88 -4.46 0.96 -22.64
CA GLU A 88 -3.78 2.27 -22.64
C GLU A 88 -4.03 3.03 -21.32
N PRO A 89 -3.11 3.90 -20.89
CA PRO A 89 -3.32 4.75 -19.72
C PRO A 89 -4.59 5.60 -19.86
N SER A 90 -5.51 5.53 -18.88
CA SER A 90 -6.82 6.18 -18.96
C SER A 90 -6.91 7.44 -18.09
N LYS A 91 -6.69 7.29 -16.77
CA LYS A 91 -6.80 8.37 -15.79
C LYS A 91 -5.93 8.10 -14.56
N PHE A 92 -5.82 9.10 -13.69
CA PHE A 92 -5.22 8.95 -12.37
C PHE A 92 -6.25 9.27 -11.29
N VAL A 93 -6.26 8.49 -10.22
CA VAL A 93 -7.17 8.66 -9.09
C VAL A 93 -6.37 8.81 -7.81
N PHE A 94 -6.67 9.85 -7.03
CA PHE A 94 -6.12 9.97 -5.68
C PHE A 94 -6.85 9.01 -4.75
N SER A 95 -6.14 8.01 -4.23
CA SER A 95 -6.77 7.00 -3.37
C SER A 95 -7.31 7.61 -2.08
N CYS A 96 -6.75 8.72 -1.57
CA CYS A 96 -7.31 9.45 -0.43
C CYS A 96 -8.65 10.16 -0.74
N PHE A 97 -8.98 10.36 -2.02
CA PHE A 97 -10.28 10.85 -2.45
C PHE A 97 -11.25 9.68 -2.72
N ASN A 98 -10.81 8.66 -3.46
CA ASN A 98 -11.58 7.44 -3.69
C ASN A 98 -10.72 6.18 -3.55
N GLN A 99 -10.89 5.46 -2.43
CA GLN A 99 -10.20 4.19 -2.16
C GLN A 99 -10.84 3.00 -2.89
N HIS A 100 -12.13 3.09 -3.23
CA HIS A 100 -12.89 2.02 -3.89
C HIS A 100 -12.87 2.23 -5.40
N GLN A 101 -11.91 1.61 -6.06
CA GLN A 101 -11.64 1.81 -7.48
C GLN A 101 -12.04 0.57 -8.30
N PRO A 102 -12.44 0.71 -9.56
CA PRO A 102 -12.84 -0.43 -10.38
C PRO A 102 -11.66 -1.40 -10.56
N LEU A 103 -11.83 -2.66 -10.13
CA LEU A 103 -10.76 -3.67 -10.16
C LEU A 103 -10.18 -3.85 -11.57
N PHE A 104 -11.05 -3.76 -12.58
CA PHE A 104 -10.71 -4.01 -13.97
C PHE A 104 -9.94 -2.87 -14.66
N GLU A 105 -9.87 -1.69 -14.06
CA GLU A 105 -9.17 -0.50 -14.58
C GLU A 105 -7.82 -0.26 -13.89
N LEU A 106 -7.48 -1.03 -12.84
CA LEU A 106 -6.26 -0.79 -12.08
C LEU A 106 -5.00 -1.19 -12.83
N ASP A 107 -3.98 -0.35 -12.72
CA ASP A 107 -2.61 -0.69 -13.07
C ASP A 107 -1.87 -1.26 -11.86
N PHE A 108 -1.78 -2.58 -11.78
CA PHE A 108 -1.13 -3.26 -10.65
C PHE A 108 0.39 -3.08 -10.63
N ALA A 109 1.04 -2.86 -11.77
CA ALA A 109 2.48 -2.56 -11.81
C ALA A 109 2.74 -1.18 -11.19
N ASN A 110 1.89 -0.20 -11.51
CA ASN A 110 1.93 1.10 -10.86
C ASN A 110 1.66 0.98 -9.36
N LEU A 111 0.59 0.27 -8.97
CA LEU A 111 0.22 0.12 -7.56
C LEU A 111 1.32 -0.58 -6.75
N GLN A 112 1.93 -1.63 -7.28
CA GLN A 112 3.06 -2.33 -6.65
C GLN A 112 4.27 -1.40 -6.47
N ALA A 113 4.63 -0.65 -7.52
CA ALA A 113 5.72 0.32 -7.43
C ALA A 113 5.44 1.39 -6.36
N ARG A 114 4.19 1.84 -6.23
CA ARG A 114 3.77 2.80 -5.19
C ARG A 114 3.88 2.22 -3.79
N GLN A 115 3.38 1.01 -3.56
CA GLN A 115 3.47 0.35 -2.25
C GLN A 115 4.92 0.13 -1.80
N GLY A 116 5.83 -0.13 -2.74
CA GLY A 116 7.25 -0.31 -2.44
C GLY A 116 8.04 0.97 -2.14
N GLN A 117 7.44 2.17 -2.30
CA GLN A 117 8.16 3.45 -2.19
C GLN A 117 8.82 3.66 -0.83
N ASN A 118 8.24 3.13 0.25
CA ASN A 118 8.75 3.31 1.61
C ASN A 118 9.62 2.13 2.09
N SER A 119 9.93 1.15 1.24
CA SER A 119 10.58 -0.11 1.65
C SER A 119 11.93 0.06 2.37
N VAL A 120 12.73 1.05 2.00
CA VAL A 120 14.00 1.34 2.70
C VAL A 120 13.75 1.88 4.10
N GLN A 121 12.80 2.81 4.24
CA GLN A 121 12.44 3.38 5.53
C GLN A 121 11.86 2.30 6.45
N GLU A 122 10.96 1.47 5.93
CA GLU A 122 10.38 0.33 6.65
C GLU A 122 11.46 -0.63 7.16
N LYS A 123 12.44 -0.99 6.31
CA LYS A 123 13.54 -1.89 6.70
C LYS A 123 14.44 -1.28 7.78
N ILE A 124 14.80 0.00 7.65
CA ILE A 124 15.62 0.70 8.66
C ILE A 124 14.86 0.80 9.98
N SER A 125 13.59 1.21 9.95
CA SER A 125 12.74 1.29 11.14
C SER A 125 12.58 -0.06 11.82
N ASN A 126 12.39 -1.14 11.07
CA ASN A 126 12.31 -2.49 11.62
C ASN A 126 13.65 -2.96 12.22
N ALA A 127 14.77 -2.66 11.58
CA ALA A 127 16.10 -2.99 12.11
C ALA A 127 16.37 -2.24 13.42
N TRP A 128 16.00 -0.96 13.50
CA TRP A 128 16.10 -0.17 14.72
C TRP A 128 15.17 -0.68 15.81
N LEU A 129 13.93 -1.02 15.48
CA LEU A 129 12.99 -1.62 16.42
C LEU A 129 13.55 -2.93 16.99
N ALA A 130 14.08 -3.81 16.13
CA ALA A 130 14.71 -5.05 16.57
C ALA A 130 15.88 -4.80 17.52
N TYR A 131 16.73 -3.80 17.21
CA TYR A 131 17.83 -3.41 18.08
C TYR A 131 17.36 -2.98 19.48
N LEU A 132 16.31 -2.16 19.56
CA LEU A 132 15.71 -1.74 20.83
C LEU A 132 15.11 -2.92 21.61
N MET A 133 14.41 -3.82 20.91
CA MET A 133 13.77 -4.99 21.52
C MET A 133 14.77 -6.03 22.01
N ASP A 134 15.97 -6.10 21.42
CA ASP A 134 17.08 -6.94 21.87
C ASP A 134 17.77 -6.42 23.15
N GLY A 135 17.34 -5.26 23.69
CA GLY A 135 17.91 -4.68 24.91
C GLY A 135 19.35 -4.18 24.73
N LYS A 136 19.80 -3.94 23.50
CA LYS A 136 21.16 -3.48 23.17
C LYS A 136 21.36 -1.98 23.39
N GLN A 137 20.51 -1.33 24.19
CA GLN A 137 20.61 0.10 24.41
C GLN A 137 21.74 0.38 25.40
N GLU A 138 22.79 1.06 24.95
CA GLU A 138 23.66 1.81 25.86
C GLU A 138 22.94 3.13 26.16
N ASP A 139 22.81 3.47 27.44
CA ASP A 139 22.25 4.77 27.83
C ASP A 139 23.13 5.87 27.22
N VAL A 140 22.51 6.75 26.43
CA VAL A 140 23.18 7.96 25.98
C VAL A 140 23.28 8.87 27.20
N ASP A 141 24.48 8.98 27.76
CA ASP A 141 24.75 9.94 28.82
C ASP A 141 24.55 11.35 28.26
N ALA A 142 23.42 11.96 28.65
CA ALA A 142 23.01 13.28 28.18
C ALA A 142 24.05 14.37 28.50
N ASP A 143 24.88 14.15 29.52
CA ASP A 143 25.94 15.08 29.91
C ASP A 143 27.12 15.05 28.92
N GLN A 144 27.38 13.90 28.27
CA GLN A 144 28.39 13.79 27.22
C GLN A 144 27.96 14.41 25.88
N ALA A 145 26.67 14.41 25.57
CA ALA A 145 26.13 15.02 24.35
C ALA A 145 26.26 16.55 24.36
N CYS A 146 26.21 17.19 25.54
CA CYS A 146 26.36 18.64 25.70
C CYS A 146 27.83 19.08 25.58
N ALA A 147 28.78 18.29 26.10
CA ALA A 147 30.20 18.63 26.12
C ALA A 147 30.78 18.89 24.70
N GLY A 148 30.43 18.04 23.72
CA GLY A 148 30.89 18.21 22.33
C GLY A 148 30.26 19.40 21.59
N CYS A 149 29.08 19.86 22.00
CA CYS A 149 28.43 21.03 21.40
C CYS A 149 29.00 22.35 21.93
N CYS A 150 29.37 22.40 23.21
CA CYS A 150 29.97 23.60 23.81
C CYS A 150 31.42 23.85 23.35
N GLU A 151 32.17 22.81 22.98
CA GLU A 151 33.53 22.99 22.45
C GLU A 151 33.57 23.50 21.00
N ALA A 152 32.52 23.26 20.20
CA ALA A 152 32.42 23.72 18.82
C ALA A 152 31.86 25.16 18.68
N ALA A 153 31.06 25.61 19.65
CA ALA A 153 30.56 26.97 19.73
C ALA A 153 31.47 27.80 20.63
N GLY A 154 32.50 28.42 20.04
CA GLY A 154 33.38 29.36 20.75
C GLY A 154 32.60 30.33 21.62
N ALA A 155 33.05 30.50 22.87
CA ALA A 155 32.37 31.26 23.91
C ALA A 155 31.92 32.65 23.41
N PRO A 156 30.72 33.14 23.80
CA PRO A 156 30.29 34.48 23.45
C PRO A 156 31.24 35.51 24.08
N VAL A 157 31.81 36.37 23.24
CA VAL A 157 32.60 37.53 23.67
C VAL A 157 31.68 38.47 24.44
N GLY A 158 32.00 38.72 25.70
CA GLY A 158 31.18 39.51 26.62
C GLY A 158 30.88 40.92 26.12
N GLU A 159 29.63 41.33 26.30
CA GLU A 159 29.20 42.73 26.16
C GLU A 159 29.85 43.54 27.28
N GLY A 160 30.77 44.44 26.92
CA GLY A 160 31.30 45.44 27.83
C GLY A 160 30.26 46.53 28.08
N GLU A 161 29.95 46.76 29.35
CA GLU A 161 29.26 47.96 29.83
C GLU A 161 29.98 49.22 29.31
N ALA A 162 29.25 50.04 28.54
CA ALA A 162 29.64 51.42 28.26
C ALA A 162 28.72 52.35 29.05
N THR A 163 29.27 52.90 30.13
CA THR A 163 28.83 54.11 30.82
C THR A 163 28.74 55.32 29.90
#